data_AF-A0A2G3DTH2-F1
#
_entry.id   AF-A0A2G3DTH2-F1
#
_cell.length_a   1.000
_cell.length_b   1.000
_cell.length_c   1.000
_cell.angle_alpha   90.00
_cell.angle_beta   90.00
_cell.angle_gamma   90.00
#
_symmetry.space_group_name_H-M   'P 1'
#
loop_
_entity.id
_entity.type
_entity.pdbx_description
1 polymer ?
#
loop_
_entity_poly.entity_id
_entity_poly.type
_entity_poly.pdbx_seq_one_letter_code
_entity_poly.pdbx_strand_id
1 'polypeptide(L)'
;MLPEQTIEFRYDTQLLIEGEDLDEDEINDYITENFVGDSLLAVGDEELIKIHYHTNEPWKVLEYCRTLGEIYDIVVEDMDRQARGLQG
;
A
#
# COMPACT_ATOMS: atom_id res chain seq x y z
N MET A 1 -11.37 22.83 18.86
CA MET A 1 -10.70 21.53 18.63
C MET A 1 -11.13 21.06 17.26
N LEU A 2 -10.17 20.77 16.39
CA LEU A 2 -10.47 20.01 15.17
C LEU A 2 -10.91 18.61 15.61
N PRO A 3 -11.89 17.98 14.94
CA PRO A 3 -12.26 16.61 15.26
C PRO A 3 -11.02 15.70 15.11
N GLU A 4 -10.87 14.74 16.02
CA GLU A 4 -9.95 13.62 15.78
C GLU A 4 -10.35 13.01 14.43
N GLN A 5 -9.42 13.02 13.46
CA GLN A 5 -9.64 12.25 12.23
C GLN A 5 -9.66 10.79 12.63
N THR A 6 -10.82 10.16 12.47
CA THR A 6 -10.97 8.73 12.69
C THR A 6 -10.19 8.00 11.59
N ILE A 7 -9.12 7.31 11.95
CA ILE A 7 -8.36 6.46 11.03
C ILE A 7 -9.20 5.20 10.77
N GLU A 8 -9.77 5.08 9.56
CA GLU A 8 -10.58 3.92 9.17
C GLU A 8 -9.69 2.72 8.77
N PHE A 9 -8.59 2.99 8.06
CA PHE A 9 -7.61 2.00 7.64
C PHE A 9 -6.30 2.23 8.38
N ARG A 10 -5.91 1.28 9.22
CA ARG A 10 -4.90 1.47 10.26
C ARG A 10 -3.47 1.47 9.73
N TYR A 11 -3.18 0.66 8.73
CA TYR A 11 -1.82 0.43 8.27
C TYR A 11 -1.57 1.11 6.94
N ASP A 12 -0.54 1.95 6.90
CA ASP A 12 0.06 2.38 5.66
C ASP A 12 1.01 1.30 5.14
N THR A 13 0.75 0.79 3.94
CA THR A 13 1.52 -0.27 3.29
C THR A 13 2.23 0.31 2.09
N GLN A 14 3.55 0.36 2.15
CA GLN A 14 4.40 0.84 1.07
C GLN A 14 5.39 -0.24 0.66
N LEU A 15 5.62 -0.37 -0.64
CA LEU A 15 6.62 -1.28 -1.18
C LEU A 15 7.01 -0.91 -2.61
N LEU A 16 8.15 -1.44 -3.05
CA LEU A 16 8.57 -1.46 -4.44
C LEU A 16 8.35 -2.86 -5.03
N ILE A 17 7.98 -2.89 -6.31
CA ILE A 17 7.85 -4.10 -7.14
C ILE A 17 8.79 -3.93 -8.33
N GLU A 18 9.84 -4.74 -8.41
CA GLU A 18 10.71 -4.84 -9.59
C GLU A 18 10.31 -6.07 -10.42
N GLY A 19 10.14 -5.89 -11.73
CA GLY A 19 9.62 -6.91 -12.63
C GLY A 19 9.84 -6.59 -14.09
N GLU A 20 9.12 -7.30 -14.96
CA GLU A 20 9.07 -7.05 -16.41
C GLU A 20 7.59 -6.92 -16.80
N ASP A 21 7.30 -6.06 -17.79
CA ASP A 21 5.95 -5.82 -18.32
C ASP A 21 4.92 -5.40 -17.23
N LEU A 22 5.34 -4.60 -16.25
CA LEU A 22 4.44 -4.06 -15.24
C LEU A 22 3.51 -2.98 -15.82
N ASP A 23 2.25 -2.97 -15.38
CA ASP A 23 1.26 -1.96 -15.78
C ASP A 23 0.64 -1.30 -14.53
N GLU A 24 0.84 0.00 -14.39
CA GLU A 24 0.37 0.76 -13.23
C GLU A 24 -1.16 0.85 -13.15
N ASP A 25 -1.84 0.92 -14.29
CA ASP A 25 -3.30 0.99 -14.35
C ASP A 25 -3.91 -0.38 -13.97
N GLU A 26 -3.36 -1.49 -14.49
CA GLU A 26 -3.84 -2.84 -14.12
C GLU A 26 -3.65 -3.13 -12.64
N ILE A 27 -2.52 -2.72 -12.07
CA ILE A 27 -2.25 -2.89 -10.63
C ILE A 27 -3.18 -2.02 -9.79
N ASN A 28 -3.44 -0.78 -10.22
CA ASN A 28 -4.36 0.12 -9.54
C ASN A 28 -5.78 -0.45 -9.48
N ASP A 29 -6.28 -0.89 -10.64
CA ASP A 29 -7.61 -1.48 -10.78
C ASP A 29 -7.73 -2.74 -9.91
N TYR A 30 -6.75 -3.65 -9.98
CA TYR A 30 -6.77 -4.87 -9.19
C TYR A 30 -6.86 -4.58 -7.68
N ILE A 31 -6.01 -3.68 -7.16
CA ILE A 31 -6.01 -3.35 -5.73
C ILE A 31 -7.34 -2.72 -5.33
N THR A 32 -7.86 -1.79 -6.12
CA THR A 32 -9.11 -1.07 -5.84
C THR A 32 -10.33 -2.01 -5.87
N GLU A 33 -10.34 -3.01 -6.75
CA GLU A 33 -11.46 -3.95 -6.90
C GLU A 33 -11.41 -5.10 -5.88
N ASN A 34 -10.22 -5.53 -5.45
CA ASN A 34 -10.05 -6.75 -4.65
C ASN A 34 -9.73 -6.49 -3.18
N PHE A 35 -9.24 -5.30 -2.82
CA PHE A 35 -8.85 -4.96 -1.45
C PHE A 35 -9.67 -3.81 -0.89
N VAL A 36 -9.85 -3.85 0.44
CA VAL A 36 -10.56 -2.80 1.18
C VAL A 36 -9.53 -1.86 1.78
N GLY A 37 -9.65 -0.58 1.46
CA GLY A 37 -8.68 0.43 1.84
C GLY A 37 -8.93 1.77 1.14
N ASP A 38 -8.03 2.72 1.38
CA ASP A 38 -8.04 4.03 0.73
C ASP A 38 -6.63 4.51 0.36
N SER A 39 -6.58 5.69 -0.27
CA SER A 39 -5.33 6.39 -0.60
C SER A 39 -4.33 5.57 -1.42
N LEU A 40 -4.81 4.80 -2.40
CA LEU A 40 -3.94 4.07 -3.32
C LEU A 40 -3.11 5.01 -4.19
N LEU A 41 -1.80 4.76 -4.22
CA LEU A 41 -0.87 5.23 -5.24
C LEU A 41 -0.14 4.01 -5.81
N ALA A 42 -0.31 3.78 -7.10
CA ALA A 42 0.52 2.86 -7.89
C ALA A 42 1.15 3.70 -9.00
N VAL A 43 2.46 3.89 -8.95
CA VAL A 43 3.19 4.76 -9.89
C VAL A 43 4.51 4.14 -10.27
N GLY A 44 4.88 4.24 -11.54
CA GLY A 44 6.17 3.75 -12.00
C GLY A 44 6.26 3.59 -13.51
N ASP A 45 6.95 2.54 -13.93
CA ASP A 45 7.06 2.11 -15.32
C ASP A 45 7.03 0.57 -15.40
N GLU A 46 7.32 0.04 -16.59
CA GLU A 46 7.26 -1.40 -16.89
C GLU A 46 8.29 -2.25 -16.12
N GLU A 47 9.30 -1.63 -15.51
CA GLU A 47 10.37 -2.32 -14.76
C GLU A 47 10.23 -2.14 -13.24
N LEU A 48 9.69 -1.01 -12.78
CA LEU A 48 9.61 -0.68 -11.35
C LEU A 48 8.33 0.10 -11.01
N ILE A 49 7.55 -0.43 -10.07
CA ILE A 49 6.36 0.25 -9.52
C ILE A 49 6.48 0.44 -8.01
N LYS A 50 6.12 1.65 -7.55
CA LYS A 50 5.93 1.97 -6.14
C LYS A 50 4.45 1.91 -5.77
N ILE A 51 4.16 1.21 -4.67
CA ILE A 51 2.84 1.13 -4.05
C ILE A 51 2.82 1.92 -2.75
N HIS A 52 1.73 2.65 -2.52
CA HIS A 52 1.29 3.20 -1.24
C HIS A 52 -0.20 2.89 -1.10
N TYR A 53 -0.61 2.25 -0.01
CA TYR A 53 -2.02 1.95 0.22
C TYR A 53 -2.34 1.82 1.70
N HIS A 54 -3.43 2.44 2.14
CA HIS A 54 -3.91 2.24 3.50
C HIS A 54 -4.91 1.10 3.55
N THR A 55 -4.65 0.11 4.41
CA THR A 55 -5.56 -1.01 4.61
C THR A 55 -5.47 -1.55 6.04
N ASN A 56 -6.45 -2.37 6.42
CA ASN A 56 -6.39 -3.16 7.65
C ASN A 56 -5.80 -4.56 7.43
N GLU A 57 -5.52 -4.93 6.17
CA GLU A 57 -5.01 -6.25 5.77
C GLU A 57 -3.74 -6.15 4.89
N PRO A 58 -2.64 -5.54 5.38
CA PRO A 58 -1.43 -5.31 4.59
C PRO A 58 -0.86 -6.58 3.94
N TRP A 59 -1.01 -7.73 4.60
CA TRP A 59 -0.54 -9.02 4.09
C TRP A 59 -1.15 -9.41 2.74
N LYS A 60 -2.40 -9.00 2.43
CA LYS A 60 -3.04 -9.29 1.14
C LYS A 60 -2.40 -8.51 -0.01
N VAL A 61 -2.04 -7.25 0.26
CA VAL A 61 -1.34 -6.39 -0.70
C VAL A 61 0.04 -6.97 -0.98
N LEU A 62 0.79 -7.32 0.07
CA LEU A 62 2.11 -7.94 -0.07
C LEU A 62 2.06 -9.27 -0.84
N GLU A 63 1.06 -10.12 -0.54
CA GLU A 63 0.85 -11.38 -1.24
C GLU A 63 0.61 -11.15 -2.74
N TYR A 64 -0.28 -10.22 -3.09
CA TYR A 64 -0.55 -9.87 -4.48
C TYR A 64 0.67 -9.31 -5.19
N CYS A 65 1.32 -8.28 -4.64
CA CYS A 65 2.49 -7.65 -5.25
C CYS A 65 3.62 -8.66 -5.47
N ARG A 66 3.79 -9.65 -4.58
CA ARG A 66 4.77 -10.73 -4.76
C ARG A 66 4.49 -11.60 -5.99
N THR A 67 3.23 -11.70 -6.46
CA THR A 67 2.90 -12.45 -7.68
C THR A 67 3.34 -11.74 -8.96
N LEU A 68 3.56 -10.43 -8.91
CA LEU A 68 3.92 -9.60 -10.06
C LEU A 68 5.44 -9.51 -10.29
N GLY A 69 6.22 -9.52 -9.20
CA GLY A 69 7.66 -9.33 -9.28
C GLY A 69 8.39 -9.57 -7.96
N GLU A 70 9.66 -9.18 -7.91
CA GLU A 70 10.41 -9.08 -6.66
C GLU A 70 9.91 -7.87 -5.85
N ILE A 71 9.65 -8.07 -4.56
CA ILE A 71 9.22 -6.99 -3.66
C ILE A 71 10.31 -6.65 -2.66
N TYR A 72 10.56 -5.36 -2.45
CA TYR A 72 11.57 -4.86 -1.53
C TYR A 72 11.21 -3.45 -1.03
N ASP A 73 12.03 -2.94 -0.11
CA ASP A 73 11.78 -1.67 0.60
C ASP A 73 10.38 -1.60 1.22
N ILE A 74 9.96 -2.71 1.84
CA ILE A 74 8.61 -2.89 2.37
C ILE A 74 8.48 -2.18 3.71
N VAL A 75 7.49 -1.30 3.82
CA VAL A 75 7.12 -0.58 5.03
C VAL A 75 5.65 -0.87 5.34
N VAL A 76 5.37 -1.24 6.59
CA VAL A 76 4.00 -1.35 7.12
C VAL A 76 3.97 -0.59 8.43
N GLU A 77 3.28 0.55 8.43
CA GLU A 77 3.27 1.49 9.55
C GLU A 77 1.87 1.64 10.16
N ASP A 78 1.77 1.51 11.48
CA ASP A 78 0.53 1.73 12.23
C ASP A 78 0.27 3.23 12.43
N MET A 79 -0.56 3.81 11.57
CA MET A 79 -0.87 5.24 11.56
C MET A 79 -1.55 5.72 12.86
N ASP A 80 -2.32 4.85 13.53
CA ASP A 80 -2.93 5.17 14.84
C ASP A 80 -1.88 5.28 15.94
N ARG A 81 -0.83 4.46 15.90
CA ARG A 81 0.31 4.60 16.81
C ARG A 81 1.08 5.88 16.52
N GLN A 82 1.35 6.18 15.26
CA GLN A 82 2.03 7.42 14.85
C GLN A 82 1.26 8.67 15.28
N ALA A 83 -0.07 8.69 15.08
CA ALA A 83 -0.93 9.80 15.53
C ALA A 83 -0.87 10.04 17.05
N ARG A 84 -0.60 8.98 17.83
CA ARG A 84 -0.38 9.03 19.29
C ARG A 84 1.07 9.29 19.69
N GLY A 85 1.96 9.56 18.74
CA GLY A 85 3.39 9.82 18.97
C GLY A 85 4.19 8.59 19.37
N LEU A 86 3.67 7.39 19.07
CA LEU A 86 4.37 6.11 19.29
C LEU A 86 5.07 5.69 18.00
N GLN A 87 6.08 4.83 18.13
CA GLN A 87 6.63 4.14 16.96
C GLN A 87 5.52 3.27 16.35
N GLY A 88 5.17 3.61 15.10
CA GLY A 88 4.24 2.87 14.25
C GLY A 88 4.88 1.68 13.59
#